data_AF-A0A4S4KM81-F1
#
_entry.id   AF-A0A4S4KM81-F1
#
_cell.length_a   1.000
_cell.length_b   1.000
_cell.length_c   1.000
_cell.angle_alpha   90.00
_cell.angle_beta   90.00
_cell.angle_gamma   90.00
#
_symmetry.space_group_name_H-M   'P 1'
#
loop_
_entity.id
_entity.type
_entity.pdbx_description
1 polymer ?
#
loop_
_entity_poly.entity_id
_entity_poly.type
_entity_poly.pdbx_seq_one_letter_code
_entity_poly.pdbx_strand_id
1 'polypeptide(L)'
;MWSRANGLTDDELVHFTIEKDLVECRSAPTSYGTIILGKIRLPAVNDEEGEGFMHVRIHDPPNRGTEDVVFHSLFTDEGNKDADGHPRSWRAIQTDDKPLEFFNE
;
A
#
# COMPACT_ATOMS: atom_id res chain seq x y z
N MET A 1 6.07 6.48 -9.67
CA MET A 1 5.80 5.58 -8.53
C MET A 1 6.04 6.28 -7.21
N TRP A 2 7.27 6.75 -6.96
CA TRP A 2 7.72 7.26 -5.65
C TRP A 2 7.89 8.79 -5.59
N SER A 3 7.15 9.55 -6.41
CA SER A 3 7.36 11.01 -6.51
C SER A 3 7.22 11.74 -5.17
N ARG A 4 6.31 11.29 -4.30
CA ARG A 4 6.07 11.87 -2.97
C ARG A 4 7.15 11.54 -1.93
N ALA A 5 8.01 10.57 -2.22
CA ALA A 5 9.16 10.24 -1.39
C ALA A 5 10.44 10.95 -1.87
N ASN A 6 10.35 11.84 -2.87
CA ASN A 6 11.51 12.47 -3.47
C ASN A 6 12.30 13.31 -2.45
N GLY A 7 13.57 12.99 -2.27
CA GLY A 7 14.47 13.67 -1.34
C GLY A 7 14.49 13.08 0.08
N LEU A 8 13.66 12.08 0.37
CA LEU A 8 13.71 11.32 1.62
C LEU A 8 14.73 10.17 1.51
N THR A 9 15.37 9.86 2.63
CA THR A 9 16.18 8.65 2.79
C THR A 9 15.32 7.44 3.10
N ASP A 10 15.85 6.24 2.86
CA ASP A 10 15.18 4.99 3.22
C ASP A 10 14.86 4.93 4.72
N ASP A 11 15.78 5.38 5.57
CA ASP A 11 15.61 5.43 7.04
C ASP A 11 14.42 6.32 7.44
N GLU A 12 14.24 7.46 6.78
CA GLU A 12 13.08 8.35 7.01
C GLU A 12 11.77 7.70 6.53
N LEU A 13 11.81 6.98 5.41
CA LEU A 13 10.64 6.31 4.85
C LEU A 13 10.15 5.15 5.71
N VAL A 14 11.05 4.43 6.39
CA VAL A 14 10.72 3.25 7.21
C VAL A 14 10.58 3.55 8.69
N HIS A 15 10.58 4.82 9.11
CA HIS A 15 10.47 5.21 10.52
C HIS A 15 9.05 5.07 11.13
N PHE A 16 8.13 4.45 10.39
CA PHE A 16 6.77 4.19 10.89
C PHE A 16 6.76 3.13 12.00
N THR A 17 5.74 3.19 12.84
CA THR A 17 5.49 2.31 13.97
C THR A 17 4.08 1.75 13.92
N ILE A 18 3.88 0.51 14.38
CA ILE A 18 2.54 -0.10 14.36
C ILE A 18 1.55 0.72 15.18
N GLU A 19 1.97 1.22 16.34
CA GLU A 19 1.11 1.91 17.31
C GLU A 19 0.56 3.24 16.79
N LYS A 20 1.26 3.89 15.85
CA LYS A 20 0.90 5.23 15.36
C LYS A 20 0.52 5.26 13.89
N ASP A 21 1.05 4.33 13.11
CA ASP A 21 1.07 4.45 11.65
C ASP A 21 0.33 3.31 10.94
N LEU A 22 -0.06 2.24 11.65
CA LEU A 22 -1.06 1.32 11.12
C LEU A 22 -2.45 1.94 11.26
N VAL A 23 -2.96 2.49 10.16
CA VAL A 23 -4.21 3.27 10.15
C VAL A 23 -5.43 2.37 10.01
N GLU A 24 -5.37 1.40 9.10
CA GLU A 24 -6.48 0.51 8.81
C GLU A 24 -5.97 -0.87 8.42
N CYS A 25 -6.70 -1.91 8.81
CA CYS A 25 -6.46 -3.29 8.38
C CYS A 25 -7.80 -3.91 7.97
N ARG A 26 -7.84 -4.57 6.80
CA ARG A 26 -9.02 -5.27 6.30
C ARG A 26 -8.68 -6.70 5.92
N SER A 27 -9.63 -7.61 6.15
CA SER A 27 -9.56 -9.00 5.72
C SER A 27 -10.35 -9.19 4.43
N ALA A 28 -9.76 -9.88 3.46
CA ALA A 28 -10.37 -10.24 2.19
C ALA A 28 -10.16 -11.74 1.92
N PRO A 29 -11.11 -12.59 2.33
CA PRO A 29 -11.04 -14.03 2.07
C PRO A 29 -11.09 -14.35 0.58
N THR A 30 -10.26 -15.28 0.13
CA THR A 30 -10.24 -15.81 -1.25
C THR A 30 -10.37 -17.33 -1.24
N SER A 31 -10.46 -17.95 -2.41
CA SER A 31 -10.49 -19.42 -2.51
C SER A 31 -9.16 -20.10 -2.14
N TYR A 32 -8.07 -19.33 -2.07
CA TYR A 32 -6.70 -19.82 -1.88
C TYR A 32 -6.04 -19.21 -0.63
N GLY A 33 -6.82 -18.82 0.36
CA GLY A 33 -6.35 -18.24 1.63
C GLY A 33 -7.06 -16.94 1.96
N THR A 34 -6.42 -16.13 2.80
CA THR A 34 -6.90 -14.80 3.18
C THR A 34 -5.91 -13.77 2.68
N ILE A 35 -6.41 -12.71 2.07
CA ILE A 35 -5.64 -11.51 1.81
C ILE A 35 -5.84 -10.55 2.98
N ILE A 36 -4.74 -10.10 3.57
CA ILE A 36 -4.72 -9.05 4.59
C ILE A 36 -4.29 -7.77 3.89
N LEU A 37 -5.12 -6.75 3.97
CA LEU A 37 -4.87 -5.42 3.42
C LEU A 37 -4.51 -4.49 4.57
N GLY A 38 -3.46 -3.68 4.42
CA GLY A 38 -3.06 -2.69 5.42
C GLY A 38 -2.86 -1.31 4.81
N LYS A 39 -3.36 -0.26 5.48
CA LYS A 39 -3.06 1.14 5.20
C LYS A 39 -2.04 1.63 6.24
N ILE A 40 -0.84 1.94 5.78
CA ILE A 40 0.29 2.36 6.63
C ILE A 40 0.61 3.82 6.31
N ARG A 41 0.58 4.69 7.30
CA ARG A 41 1.03 6.09 7.18
C ARG A 41 2.56 6.13 7.09
N LEU A 42 3.09 7.00 6.23
CA LEU A 42 4.52 7.28 6.11
C LEU A 42 4.83 8.63 6.77
N PRO A 43 5.36 8.66 8.01
CA PRO A 43 5.47 9.89 8.79
C PRO A 43 6.32 11.00 8.14
N ALA A 44 7.31 10.60 7.34
CA ALA A 44 8.20 11.54 6.64
C ALA A 44 7.57 12.13 5.36
N VAL A 45 6.46 11.58 4.86
CA VAL A 45 5.78 12.08 3.68
C VAL A 45 4.67 13.04 4.11
N ASN A 46 4.93 14.34 3.95
CA ASN A 46 3.96 15.40 4.13
C ASN A 46 4.26 16.54 3.14
N ASP A 47 3.66 16.47 1.96
CA ASP A 47 3.88 17.39 0.85
C ASP A 47 2.64 18.27 0.61
N GLU A 48 2.55 18.92 -0.55
CA GLU A 48 1.39 19.78 -0.90
C GLU A 48 0.06 18.99 -0.95
N GLU A 49 0.12 17.66 -1.09
CA GLU A 49 -1.04 16.77 -1.06
C GLU A 49 -1.31 16.20 0.35
N GLY A 50 -0.60 16.67 1.37
CA GLY A 50 -0.74 16.26 2.77
C GLY A 50 0.06 15.00 3.11
N GLU A 51 -0.45 14.22 4.06
CA GLU A 51 0.23 12.99 4.52
C GLU A 51 0.27 11.90 3.42
N GLY A 52 1.29 11.04 3.50
CA GLY A 52 1.47 9.89 2.60
C GLY A 52 1.08 8.56 3.24
N PHE A 53 0.45 7.68 2.47
CA PHE A 53 0.02 6.35 2.92
C PHE A 53 0.39 5.27 1.90
N MET A 54 0.82 4.11 2.36
CA MET A 54 1.01 2.91 1.53
C MET A 54 -0.10 1.91 1.82
N HIS A 55 -0.67 1.32 0.76
CA HIS A 55 -1.57 0.19 0.90
C HIS A 55 -0.81 -1.09 0.54
N VAL A 56 -0.77 -2.04 1.47
CA VAL A 56 -0.04 -3.30 1.34
C VAL A 56 -1.02 -4.46 1.24
N ARG A 57 -0.59 -5.51 0.54
CA ARG A 57 -1.28 -6.79 0.42
C ARG A 57 -0.39 -7.89 0.95
N ILE A 58 -0.89 -8.63 1.94
CA ILE A 58 -0.20 -9.76 2.56
C ILE A 58 -1.07 -11.00 2.32
N HIS A 59 -0.45 -12.10 1.90
CA HIS A 59 -1.13 -13.37 1.69
C HIS A 59 -0.92 -14.27 2.91
N ASP A 60 -2.05 -14.68 3.51
CA ASP A 60 -2.13 -15.73 4.52
C ASP A 60 -2.67 -17.02 3.85
N PRO A 61 -1.82 -18.03 3.61
CA PRO A 61 -2.21 -19.26 2.90
C PRO A 61 -3.25 -20.09 3.68
N PRO A 62 -4.03 -20.95 3.01
CA PRO A 62 -5.19 -21.66 3.60
C PRO A 62 -4.81 -22.82 4.52
N ASN A 63 -3.56 -22.85 4.98
CA ASN A 63 -2.91 -24.01 5.61
C ASN A 63 -3.01 -24.01 7.15
N ARG A 64 -3.76 -23.05 7.73
CA ARG A 64 -3.97 -22.90 9.18
C ARG A 64 -2.68 -22.56 9.97
N GLY A 65 -1.81 -21.74 9.37
CA GLY A 65 -0.61 -21.23 10.03
C GLY A 65 0.58 -22.19 10.01
N THR A 66 0.62 -23.11 9.04
CA THR A 66 1.79 -23.99 8.85
C THR A 66 2.85 -23.40 7.93
N GLU A 67 2.49 -22.42 7.10
CA GLU A 67 3.43 -21.60 6.32
C GLU A 67 3.31 -20.15 6.78
N ASP A 68 4.35 -19.38 6.49
CA ASP A 68 4.42 -17.98 6.87
C ASP A 68 3.43 -17.13 6.06
N VAL A 69 2.97 -16.04 6.68
CA VAL A 69 2.32 -14.95 5.94
C VAL A 69 3.35 -14.24 5.08
N VAL A 70 3.03 -14.02 3.80
CA VAL A 70 4.00 -13.49 2.83
C VAL A 70 3.52 -12.12 2.34
N PHE A 71 4.42 -11.15 2.33
CA PHE A 71 4.18 -9.89 1.63
C PHE A 71 3.97 -10.18 0.14
N HIS A 72 2.84 -9.74 -0.41
CA HIS A 72 2.47 -10.01 -1.79
C HIS A 72 2.78 -8.81 -2.70
N SER A 73 2.19 -7.66 -2.39
CA SER A 73 2.28 -6.49 -3.26
C SER A 73 1.92 -5.18 -2.53
N LEU A 74 2.18 -4.07 -3.22
CA LEU A 74 1.69 -2.73 -2.86
C LEU A 74 0.63 -2.33 -3.87
N PHE A 75 -0.35 -1.55 -3.42
CA PHE A 75 -1.25 -0.86 -4.33
C PHE A 75 -0.51 0.26 -5.07
N THR A 76 -0.77 0.36 -6.36
CA THR A 76 -0.27 1.41 -7.24
C THR A 76 -1.41 2.03 -8.02
N ASP A 77 -1.66 3.32 -7.76
CA ASP A 77 -2.69 4.04 -8.49
C ASP A 77 -2.20 4.37 -9.90
N GLU A 78 -2.90 3.82 -10.89
CA GLU A 78 -2.63 4.01 -12.30
C GLU A 78 -3.28 5.29 -12.82
N GLY A 79 -2.46 6.21 -13.31
CA GLY A 79 -2.89 7.52 -13.80
C GLY A 79 -2.39 7.86 -15.19
N ASN A 80 -2.83 9.03 -15.69
CA ASN A 80 -2.40 9.61 -16.96
C ASN A 80 -2.52 8.63 -18.14
N LYS A 81 -3.69 8.01 -18.29
CA LYS A 81 -3.95 7.04 -19.36
C LYS A 81 -3.91 7.72 -20.73
N ASP A 82 -3.27 7.08 -21.70
CA ASP A 82 -3.27 7.57 -23.08
C ASP A 82 -4.57 7.24 -23.83
N ALA A 83 -4.64 7.59 -25.12
CA ALA A 83 -5.84 7.39 -25.94
C ALA A 83 -6.26 5.91 -26.06
N ASP A 84 -5.32 4.98 -25.86
CA ASP A 84 -5.56 3.53 -25.89
C ASP A 84 -5.83 2.96 -24.49
N GLY A 85 -5.85 3.82 -23.46
CA GLY A 85 -6.13 3.45 -22.08
C GLY A 85 -4.91 2.95 -21.29
N HIS A 86 -3.70 3.01 -21.84
CA HIS A 86 -2.50 2.55 -21.14
C HIS A 86 -2.05 3.60 -20.11
N PRO A 87 -1.81 3.21 -18.85
CA PRO A 87 -1.32 4.13 -17.83
C PRO A 87 0.10 4.62 -18.15
N ARG A 88 0.33 5.91 -17.89
CA ARG A 88 1.66 6.54 -18.04
C ARG A 88 2.30 6.91 -16.72
N SER A 89 1.57 6.73 -15.62
CA SER A 89 2.07 6.97 -14.27
C SER A 89 1.50 5.95 -13.31
N TRP A 90 2.32 5.58 -12.32
CA TRP A 90 1.95 4.76 -11.18
C TRP A 90 2.28 5.54 -9.92
N ARG A 91 1.40 5.51 -8.92
CA ARG A 91 1.60 6.16 -7.62
C ARG A 91 1.46 5.14 -6.50
N ALA A 92 2.53 4.91 -5.75
CA ALA A 92 2.51 3.96 -4.62
C ALA A 92 2.09 4.62 -3.29
N ILE A 93 2.37 5.92 -3.13
CA ILE A 93 2.08 6.68 -1.90
C ILE A 93 0.78 7.47 -2.08
N GLN A 94 -0.30 7.01 -1.46
CA GLN A 94 -1.64 7.55 -1.53
C GLN A 94 -1.84 8.74 -0.59
N THR A 95 -2.88 9.53 -0.83
CA THR A 95 -3.43 10.51 0.11
C THR A 95 -4.31 9.84 1.16
N ASP A 96 -4.64 10.55 2.24
CA ASP A 96 -5.45 9.99 3.33
C ASP A 96 -6.86 9.59 2.88
N ASP A 97 -7.45 10.32 1.94
CA ASP A 97 -8.80 10.03 1.45
C ASP A 97 -8.87 8.79 0.54
N LYS A 98 -7.74 8.22 0.11
CA LYS A 98 -7.75 6.98 -0.68
C LYS A 98 -8.20 5.81 0.20
N PRO A 99 -9.32 5.13 -0.13
CA PRO A 99 -9.81 4.02 0.67
C PRO A 99 -8.93 2.76 0.51
N LEU A 100 -8.84 1.97 1.58
CA LEU A 100 -8.20 0.67 1.54
C LEU A 100 -9.16 -0.37 0.94
N GLU A 101 -9.08 -0.59 -0.38
CA GLU A 101 -9.93 -1.54 -1.10
C GLU A 101 -9.15 -2.79 -1.53
N PHE A 102 -9.87 -3.83 -1.99
CA PHE A 102 -9.22 -5.01 -2.57
C PHE A 102 -8.57 -4.65 -3.92
N PHE A 103 -7.33 -5.10 -4.11
CA PHE A 103 -6.59 -4.92 -5.36
C PHE A 103 -5.85 -6.20 -5.76
N ASN A 104 -5.55 -6.33 -7.07
CA ASN A 104 -5.09 -7.57 -7.68
C ASN A 104 -3.58 -7.61 -7.96
N GLU A 105 -2.85 -6.51 -7.79
CA GLU A 105 -1.41 -6.43 -8.07
C GLU A 105 -0.60 -7.51 -7.39
#